data_AF-A0A1G7X696-F1
#
_entry.id   AF-A0A1G7X696-F1
#
_cell.length_a   1.000
_cell.length_b   1.000
_cell.length_c   1.000
_cell.angle_alpha   90.00
_cell.angle_beta   90.00
_cell.angle_gamma   90.00
#
_symmetry.space_group_name_H-M   'P 1'
#
loop_
_entity.id
_entity.type
_entity.pdbx_description
1 polymer ?
#
loop_
_entity_poly.entity_id
_entity_poly.type
_entity_poly.pdbx_seq_one_letter_code
_entity_poly.pdbx_strand_id
1 'polypeptide(L)'
;MRLILDSSVKEFLKTNNIITKEDLVKKMHEEFPVYPEKYTIVFSEITKNNKTFEVIYATNDDKETIDCIDVSEKTNETMTIREYHEKMKKEKTATR
;
A
#
# COMPACT_ATOMS: atom_id res chain seq x y z
N MET A 1 1.58 -1.39 20.54
CA MET A 1 0.95 -1.55 19.21
C MET A 1 1.69 -2.63 18.45
N ARG A 2 0.97 -3.61 17.91
CA ARG A 2 1.54 -4.67 17.05
C ARG A 2 0.97 -4.56 15.64
N LEU A 3 1.80 -4.83 14.64
CA LEU A 3 1.38 -4.84 13.24
C LEU A 3 0.84 -6.22 12.86
N ILE A 4 -0.38 -6.24 12.34
CA ILE A 4 -0.98 -7.40 11.67
C ILE A 4 -0.98 -7.12 10.17
N LEU A 5 -0.64 -8.14 9.38
CA LEU A 5 -0.58 -8.03 7.93
C LEU A 5 -1.74 -8.80 7.32
N ASP A 6 -2.49 -8.14 6.44
CA ASP A 6 -3.45 -8.82 5.59
C ASP A 6 -2.75 -9.88 4.71
N SER A 7 -3.52 -10.87 4.25
CA SER A 7 -3.00 -11.94 3.40
C SER A 7 -2.41 -11.40 2.09
N SER A 8 -3.05 -10.41 1.48
CA SER A 8 -2.56 -9.73 0.27
C SER A 8 -1.20 -9.05 0.51
N VAL A 9 -1.06 -8.35 1.64
CA VAL A 9 0.20 -7.71 2.03
C VAL A 9 1.30 -8.76 2.27
N LYS A 10 0.98 -9.88 2.91
CA LYS A 10 1.94 -10.99 3.08
C LYS A 10 2.40 -11.54 1.73
N GLU A 11 1.51 -11.67 0.75
CA GLU A 11 1.84 -12.11 -0.60
C GLU A 11 2.69 -11.08 -1.34
N PHE A 12 2.34 -9.80 -1.24
CA PHE A 12 3.11 -8.69 -1.79
C PHE A 12 4.55 -8.71 -1.26
N LEU A 13 4.74 -8.86 0.05
CA LEU A 13 6.07 -8.92 0.67
C LEU A 13 6.89 -10.16 0.27
N LYS A 14 6.25 -11.23 -0.21
CA LYS A 14 6.97 -12.41 -0.72
C LYS A 14 7.52 -12.18 -2.12
N THR A 15 6.80 -11.41 -2.94
CA THR A 15 7.16 -11.14 -4.34
C THR A 15 8.01 -9.89 -4.50
N ASN A 16 7.82 -8.91 -3.61
CA ASN A 16 8.58 -7.68 -3.55
C ASN A 16 9.85 -7.87 -2.71
N ASN A 17 11.01 -7.48 -3.24
CA ASN A 17 12.31 -7.56 -2.56
C ASN A 17 12.85 -6.20 -2.10
N ILE A 18 12.02 -5.15 -2.13
CA ILE A 18 12.44 -3.76 -1.89
C ILE A 18 11.94 -3.30 -0.53
N ILE A 19 10.66 -3.49 -0.26
CA ILE A 19 10.08 -3.20 1.05
C ILE A 19 10.08 -4.46 1.91
N THR A 20 10.20 -4.26 3.21
CA THR A 20 10.23 -5.33 4.20
C THR A 20 9.14 -5.10 5.24
N LYS A 21 8.86 -6.13 6.03
CA LYS A 21 7.97 -5.99 7.20
C LYS A 21 8.48 -4.92 8.18
N GLU A 22 9.80 -4.77 8.35
CA GLU A 22 10.37 -3.77 9.25
C GLU A 22 10.07 -2.34 8.77
N ASP A 23 10.08 -2.11 7.44
CA ASP A 23 9.69 -0.81 6.88
C ASP A 23 8.23 -0.49 7.21
N LEU A 24 7.32 -1.47 7.11
CA LEU A 24 5.91 -1.31 7.48
C LEU A 24 5.74 -1.04 8.98
N VAL A 25 6.47 -1.76 9.85
CA VAL A 25 6.40 -1.55 11.30
C VAL A 25 6.90 -0.16 11.68
N LYS A 26 8.01 0.28 11.09
CA LYS A 26 8.55 1.62 11.33
C LYS A 26 7.52 2.66 10.90
N LYS A 27 6.94 2.51 9.70
CA LYS A 27 5.96 3.45 9.17
C LYS A 27 4.68 3.47 10.01
N MET A 28 4.20 2.32 10.47
CA MET A 28 3.08 2.23 11.42
C MET A 28 3.34 3.07 12.68
N HIS A 29 4.55 3.00 13.26
CA HIS A 29 4.89 3.80 14.46
C HIS A 29 5.05 5.29 14.18
N GLU A 30 5.42 5.68 12.96
CA GLU A 30 5.44 7.09 12.54
C GLU A 30 4.01 7.65 12.43
N GLU A 31 3.10 6.89 11.83
CA GLU A 31 1.70 7.30 11.62
C GLU A 31 0.85 7.19 12.91
N PHE A 32 1.14 6.19 13.74
CA PHE A 32 0.50 5.95 15.02
C PHE A 32 1.53 6.02 16.14
N PRO A 33 1.94 7.23 16.58
CA PRO A 33 2.80 7.37 17.76
C PRO A 33 2.07 6.91 19.03
N VAL A 34 0.75 7.03 19.05
CA VAL A 34 -0.17 6.55 20.09
C VAL A 34 -1.37 5.88 19.44
N TYR A 35 -2.02 4.97 20.16
CA TYR A 35 -3.22 4.32 19.64
C TYR A 35 -4.39 5.33 19.61
N PRO A 36 -5.09 5.51 18.47
CA PRO A 36 -6.18 6.48 18.38
C PRO A 36 -7.40 6.02 19.19
N GLU A 37 -8.11 6.96 19.82
CA GLU A 37 -9.31 6.62 20.60
C GLU A 37 -10.49 6.12 19.75
N LYS A 38 -10.50 6.50 18.47
CA LYS A 38 -11.54 6.20 17.49
C LYS A 38 -10.95 5.39 16.35
N TYR A 39 -11.82 4.60 15.71
CA TYR A 39 -11.47 3.90 14.49
C TYR A 39 -10.89 4.89 13.45
N THR A 40 -9.69 4.59 12.96
CA THR A 40 -8.89 5.45 12.11
C THR A 40 -8.28 4.61 10.99
N ILE A 41 -8.36 5.12 9.77
CA ILE A 41 -7.65 4.60 8.60
C ILE A 41 -6.62 5.64 8.18
N VAL A 42 -5.38 5.21 7.93
CA VAL A 42 -4.29 6.07 7.48
C VAL A 42 -3.76 5.57 6.15
N PHE A 43 -3.69 6.49 5.19
CA PHE A 43 -3.01 6.31 3.91
C PHE A 43 -1.63 6.93 4.03
N SER A 44 -0.60 6.14 3.77
CA SER A 44 0.78 6.56 3.95
C SER A 44 1.66 6.07 2.81
N GLU A 45 2.86 6.60 2.73
CA GLU A 45 3.80 6.30 1.67
C GLU A 45 5.17 5.91 2.24
N ILE A 46 5.78 4.89 1.63
CA ILE A 46 7.16 4.48 1.88
C ILE A 46 7.94 4.64 0.59
N THR A 47 8.95 5.50 0.58
CA THR A 47 9.87 5.64 -0.55
C THR A 47 11.17 4.91 -0.25
N LYS A 48 11.51 3.92 -1.08
CA LYS A 48 12.71 3.09 -0.96
C LYS A 48 13.21 2.69 -2.35
N ASN A 49 14.52 2.78 -2.57
CA ASN A 49 15.16 2.47 -3.86
C ASN A 49 14.51 3.17 -5.07
N ASN A 50 14.23 4.47 -4.96
CA ASN A 50 13.55 5.29 -5.99
C ASN A 50 12.15 4.81 -6.39
N LYS A 51 11.54 3.92 -5.61
CA LYS A 51 10.13 3.53 -5.73
C LYS A 51 9.36 4.05 -4.54
N THR A 52 8.12 4.43 -4.78
CA THR A 52 7.18 4.81 -3.72
C THR A 52 6.13 3.72 -3.63
N PHE A 53 5.82 3.31 -2.41
CA PHE A 53 4.80 2.32 -2.09
C PHE A 53 3.71 3.01 -1.29
N GLU A 54 2.47 2.89 -1.73
CA GLU A 54 1.31 3.28 -0.96
C GLU A 54 1.01 2.18 0.05
N VAL A 55 0.73 2.58 1.29
CA VAL A 55 0.45 1.67 2.40
C VAL A 55 -0.78 2.16 3.14
N ILE A 56 -1.73 1.25 3.35
CA ILE A 56 -2.97 1.53 4.06
C ILE A 56 -2.94 0.81 5.41
N TYR A 57 -3.15 1.58 6.47
CA TYR A 57 -3.29 1.07 7.83
C TYR A 57 -4.70 1.33 8.38
N ALA A 58 -5.20 0.43 9.22
CA ALA A 58 -6.40 0.67 10.02
C ALA A 58 -6.23 0.23 11.46
N THR A 59 -6.86 0.95 12.37
CA THR A 59 -7.01 0.53 13.77
C THR A 59 -8.07 -0.55 13.91
N ASN A 60 -7.90 -1.45 14.87
CA ASN A 60 -8.86 -2.50 15.16
C ASN A 60 -9.64 -2.22 16.46
N ASP A 61 -10.70 -3.00 16.69
CA ASP A 61 -11.53 -2.90 17.88
C ASP A 61 -10.81 -3.33 19.17
N ASP A 62 -9.75 -4.14 19.05
CA ASP A 62 -8.96 -4.65 20.18
C ASP A 62 -8.11 -3.57 20.87
N LYS A 63 -7.94 -2.41 20.23
CA LYS A 63 -7.11 -1.29 20.69
C LYS A 63 -5.63 -1.60 20.95
N GLU A 64 -5.14 -2.71 20.41
CA GLU A 64 -3.77 -3.18 20.61
C GLU A 64 -3.01 -3.38 19.29
N THR A 65 -3.76 -3.61 18.21
CA THR A 65 -3.22 -3.94 16.89
C THR A 65 -3.61 -2.92 15.83
N ILE A 66 -2.71 -2.74 14.87
CA ILE A 66 -2.94 -1.97 13.64
C ILE A 66 -2.81 -2.96 12.49
N ASP A 67 -3.80 -3.00 11.62
CA ASP A 67 -3.79 -3.79 10.40
C ASP A 67 -3.12 -2.99 9.28
N CYS A 68 -2.18 -3.60 8.58
CA CYS A 68 -1.76 -3.16 7.25
C CYS A 68 -2.61 -3.94 6.24
N ILE A 69 -3.54 -3.21 5.61
CA ILE A 69 -4.60 -3.78 4.78
C ILE A 69 -4.16 -3.85 3.32
N ASP A 70 -3.39 -2.87 2.85
CA ASP A 70 -2.89 -2.85 1.48
C ASP A 70 -1.46 -2.31 1.43
N VAL A 71 -0.69 -2.87 0.50
CA VAL A 71 0.58 -2.29 0.06
C VAL A 71 0.68 -2.46 -1.44
N SER A 72 0.89 -1.35 -2.14
CA SER A 72 1.00 -1.33 -3.58
C SER A 72 2.13 -0.40 -4.03
N GLU A 73 2.81 -0.76 -5.12
CA GLU A 73 3.80 0.12 -5.72
C GLU A 73 3.08 1.24 -6.45
N LYS A 74 3.36 2.48 -6.07
CA LYS A 74 2.84 3.67 -6.75
C LYS A 74 3.54 3.78 -8.09
N THR A 75 2.89 3.29 -9.13
CA THR A 75 3.36 3.51 -10.49
C THR A 75 3.11 4.96 -10.86
N ASN A 76 4.16 5.70 -11.24
CA ASN A 76 4.05 6.99 -11.92
C ASN A 76 3.50 6.79 -13.35
N GLU A 77 2.40 6.07 -13.52
CA GLU A 77 1.60 6.14 -14.74
C GLU A 77 0.87 7.49 -14.72
N THR A 78 1.62 8.59 -14.84
CA THR A 78 1.08 9.78 -15.50
C THR A 78 0.90 9.41 -16.96
N MET A 79 -0.16 8.64 -17.26
CA MET A 79 -0.63 8.49 -18.61
C MET A 79 -1.10 9.85 -19.07
N THR A 80 -0.49 10.35 -20.13
CA THR A 80 -1.13 11.41 -20.90
C THR A 80 -2.47 10.89 -21.42
N ILE A 81 -3.45 11.79 -21.61
CA ILE A 81 -4.76 11.42 -22.20
C ILE A 81 -4.58 10.65 -23.52
N ARG A 82 -3.49 10.92 -24.25
CA ARG A 82 -3.13 10.22 -25.47
C ARG A 82 -2.74 8.76 -25.23
N GLU A 83 -1.89 8.48 -24.25
CA GLU A 83 -1.49 7.11 -23.88
C GLU A 83 -2.67 6.29 -23.37
N TYR A 84 -3.58 6.91 -22.61
CA TYR A 84 -4.83 6.29 -22.17
C TYR A 84 -5.70 5.86 -23.37
N HIS A 85 -5.92 6.74 -24.34
CA HIS A 85 -6.69 6.41 -25.54
C HIS A 85 -6.01 5.32 -26.41
N GLU A 86 -4.68 5.28 -26.47
CA GLU A 86 -3.95 4.24 -27.21
C GLU A 86 -4.04 2.87 -26.52
N LYS A 87 -3.96 2.82 -25.18
CA LYS A 87 -4.15 1.58 -24.39
C LYS A 87 -5.56 1.01 -24.59
N MET A 88 -6.59 1.86 -24.47
CA MET A 88 -8.00 1.48 -24.68
C MET A 88 -8.30 1.00 -26.11
N LYS A 89 -7.62 1.55 -27.13
CA LYS A 89 -7.74 1.07 -28.52
C LYS A 89 -7.11 -0.32 -28.70
N LYS A 90 -5.95 -0.58 -28.11
CA LYS A 90 -5.27 -1.89 -28.19
C LYS A 90 -6.08 -2.98 -27.49
N GLU A 91 -6.65 -2.68 -26.32
CA GLU A 91 -7.49 -3.63 -25.58
C GLU A 91 -8.78 -3.99 -26.34
N LYS A 92 -9.43 -3.02 -27.00
CA LYS A 92 -10.59 -3.28 -27.88
C LYS A 92 -10.25 -4.14 -29.10
N THR A 93 -9.01 -4.15 -29.55
CA THR A 93 -8.59 -4.88 -30.75
C THR A 93 -8.13 -6.30 -30.42
N ALA A 94 -7.68 -6.54 -29.18
CA ALA A 94 -7.21 -7.85 -28.71
C ALA A 94 -8.35 -8.82 -28.33
N THR A 95 -9.60 -8.35 -28.21
CA THR A 95 -10.77 -9.19 -27.90
C THR A 95 -11.50 -9.72 -29.14
N ARG A 96 -10.85 -9.78 -30.31
CA ARG A 96 -11.47 -10.21 -31.57
C ARG A 96 -10.72 -11.34 -32.26
#